data_AF-A0A7S3X690-F1
#
_entry.id   AF-A0A7S3X690-F1
#
_cell.length_a   1.000
_cell.length_b   1.000
_cell.length_c   1.000
_cell.angle_alpha   90.00
_cell.angle_beta   90.00
_cell.angle_gamma   90.00
#
_symmetry.space_group_name_H-M   'P 1'
#
loop_
_entity.id
_entity.type
_entity.pdbx_description
1 polymer ?
#
loop_
_entity_poly.entity_id
_entity_poly.type
_entity_poly.pdbx_seq_one_letter_code
_entity_poly.pdbx_strand_id
1 'polypeptide(L)'
;FKTQRTESPAAPSGRARARARGTGTMASGPGSNPYASNRHADVLNEDPKDDEAKLRLVEEIKNRAKGAFAQKDMPSAELLYGKAIELLDSLPGKAEAPLFSNRSMVRLNLSKVEGALEDAKRCLQIDPGFVKGHHRKAQAL
;
A
#
# COMPACT_ATOMS: atom_id res chain seq x y z
N PHE A 1 -44.76 -5.09 50.55
CA PHE A 1 -44.14 -6.39 50.89
C PHE A 1 -42.64 -6.25 50.78
N LYS A 2 -41.97 -6.03 51.92
CA LYS A 2 -40.52 -6.09 52.05
C LYS A 2 -40.16 -7.53 52.38
N THR A 3 -39.37 -8.17 51.53
CA THR A 3 -38.72 -9.43 51.84
C THR A 3 -37.25 -9.27 51.50
N GLN A 4 -36.45 -8.97 52.52
CA GLN A 4 -35.02 -9.23 52.52
C GLN A 4 -34.81 -10.59 53.17
N ARG A 5 -34.01 -11.45 52.55
CA ARG A 5 -33.07 -12.40 53.17
C ARG A 5 -32.28 -13.09 52.05
N THR A 6 -30.98 -12.82 51.95
CA THR A 6 -29.86 -13.73 52.31
C THR A 6 -29.87 -14.97 51.39
N GLU A 7 -28.84 -15.32 50.64
CA GLU A 7 -27.47 -15.66 51.07
C GLU A 7 -26.49 -15.64 49.86
N SER A 8 -25.22 -15.37 50.13
CA SER A 8 -24.02 -15.67 49.33
C SER A 8 -23.11 -16.51 50.25
N PRO A 9 -21.96 -17.12 49.86
CA PRO A 9 -21.33 -17.34 48.54
C PRO A 9 -20.80 -18.79 48.34
N ALA A 10 -20.44 -19.21 47.12
CA ALA A 10 -19.45 -20.29 46.92
C ALA A 10 -18.93 -20.32 45.47
N ALA A 11 -17.71 -19.85 45.25
CA ALA A 11 -16.94 -20.06 44.03
C ALA A 11 -15.75 -20.97 44.35
N PRO A 12 -15.61 -22.15 43.72
CA PRO A 12 -14.42 -22.96 43.88
C PRO A 12 -13.28 -22.44 42.99
N SER A 13 -12.16 -22.16 43.65
CA SER A 13 -10.86 -21.86 43.10
C SER A 13 -10.30 -23.02 42.25
N GLY A 14 -10.13 -22.79 40.95
CA GLY A 14 -9.41 -23.69 40.05
C GLY A 14 -8.11 -23.07 39.57
N ARG A 15 -7.02 -23.25 40.34
CA ARG A 15 -5.65 -23.02 39.85
C ARG A 15 -5.23 -24.23 39.00
N ALA A 16 -5.11 -24.03 37.69
CA ALA A 16 -4.37 -24.94 36.82
C ALA A 16 -3.30 -24.16 36.07
N ARG A 17 -2.07 -24.20 36.58
CA ARG A 17 -0.86 -23.82 35.84
C ARG A 17 -0.58 -24.94 34.83
N ALA A 18 -0.79 -24.67 33.56
CA ALA A 18 -0.19 -25.45 32.48
C ALA A 18 0.90 -24.60 31.81
N ARG A 19 2.16 -24.89 32.13
CA ARG A 19 3.31 -24.46 31.33
C ARG A 19 3.34 -25.34 30.08
N ALA A 20 2.89 -24.82 28.95
CA ALA A 20 3.25 -25.36 27.66
C ALA A 20 4.52 -24.64 27.18
N ARG A 21 5.67 -25.31 27.27
CA ARG A 21 6.81 -25.02 26.40
C ARG A 21 6.40 -25.49 25.01
N GLY A 22 6.15 -24.55 24.12
CA GLY A 22 6.02 -24.78 22.69
C GLY A 22 7.03 -23.89 21.98
N THR A 23 8.22 -24.43 21.72
CA THR A 23 9.08 -23.96 20.64
C THR A 23 8.32 -24.20 19.33
N GLY A 24 7.60 -23.18 18.88
CA GLY A 24 6.88 -23.18 17.61
C GLY A 24 7.51 -22.13 16.71
N THR A 25 8.50 -22.56 15.93
CA THR A 25 8.93 -21.92 14.70
C THR A 25 7.70 -21.43 13.94
N MET A 26 7.53 -20.11 13.77
CA MET A 26 6.49 -19.58 12.89
C MET A 26 6.89 -19.97 11.47
N ALA A 27 6.35 -21.10 11.04
CA ALA A 27 6.40 -21.56 9.67
C ALA A 27 5.74 -20.50 8.78
N SER A 28 6.54 -19.86 7.93
CA SER A 28 6.08 -19.11 6.78
C SER A 28 5.23 -20.05 5.92
N GLY A 29 3.91 -19.96 6.02
CA GLY A 29 2.97 -20.70 5.20
C GLY A 29 3.06 -20.27 3.72
N PRO A 30 2.77 -21.17 2.77
CA PRO A 30 2.81 -20.86 1.35
C PRO A 30 1.58 -20.00 1.00
N GLY A 31 1.80 -18.77 0.56
CA GLY A 31 0.74 -17.83 0.17
C GLY A 31 0.67 -16.54 0.97
N SER A 32 1.76 -16.12 1.63
CA SER A 32 1.80 -14.79 2.24
C SER A 32 1.64 -13.71 1.17
N ASN A 33 0.53 -12.99 1.23
CA ASN A 33 0.31 -11.82 0.40
C ASN A 33 1.44 -10.81 0.66
N PRO A 34 2.23 -10.42 -0.35
CA PRO A 34 3.38 -9.52 -0.18
C PRO A 34 2.99 -8.16 0.39
N TYR A 35 1.71 -7.79 0.35
CA TYR A 35 1.17 -6.54 0.87
C TYR A 35 0.40 -6.68 2.19
N ALA A 36 0.34 -7.87 2.81
CA ALA A 36 -0.47 -8.10 4.02
C ALA A 36 -0.13 -7.14 5.19
N SER A 37 1.13 -6.70 5.27
CA SER A 37 1.59 -5.74 6.28
C SER A 37 1.43 -4.28 5.86
N ASN A 38 1.00 -4.00 4.62
CA ASN A 38 0.79 -2.64 4.14
C ASN A 38 -0.61 -2.14 4.53
N ARG A 39 -0.69 -0.92 5.05
CA ARG A 39 -1.95 -0.26 5.42
C ARG A 39 -2.93 -0.08 4.24
N HIS A 40 -2.45 -0.23 3.01
CA HIS A 40 -3.22 -0.14 1.79
C HIS A 40 -3.38 -1.49 1.07
N ALA A 41 -3.29 -2.60 1.80
CA ALA A 41 -3.40 -3.94 1.22
C ALA A 41 -4.71 -4.13 0.43
N ASP A 42 -5.83 -3.58 0.91
CA ASP A 42 -7.14 -3.64 0.25
C ASP A 42 -7.07 -3.22 -1.23
N VAL A 43 -6.50 -2.05 -1.54
CA VAL A 43 -6.39 -1.55 -2.91
C VAL A 43 -5.25 -2.18 -3.71
N LEU A 44 -4.19 -2.62 -3.04
CA LEU A 44 -3.03 -3.25 -3.71
C LEU A 44 -3.35 -4.67 -4.21
N ASN A 45 -4.24 -5.38 -3.53
CA ASN A 45 -4.65 -6.74 -3.90
C ASN A 45 -5.83 -6.78 -4.87
N GLU A 46 -6.52 -5.66 -5.04
CA GLU A 46 -7.69 -5.61 -5.90
C GLU A 46 -7.25 -5.59 -7.38
N ASP A 47 -7.88 -6.47 -8.17
CA ASP A 47 -7.65 -6.57 -9.61
C ASP A 47 -9.01 -6.67 -10.32
N PRO A 48 -9.67 -5.53 -10.53
CA PRO A 48 -10.97 -5.51 -11.19
C PRO A 48 -10.79 -5.78 -12.68
N LYS A 49 -11.68 -6.60 -13.24
CA LYS A 49 -11.66 -6.92 -14.68
C LYS A 49 -12.26 -5.81 -15.53
N ASP A 50 -13.25 -5.10 -15.00
CA ASP A 50 -13.97 -4.05 -15.72
C ASP A 50 -13.13 -2.78 -15.81
N ASP A 51 -13.05 -2.20 -17.01
CA ASP A 51 -12.24 -1.01 -17.28
C ASP A 51 -12.68 0.19 -16.42
N GLU A 52 -13.98 0.38 -16.23
CA GLU A 52 -14.49 1.45 -15.35
C GLU A 52 -14.11 1.23 -13.88
N ALA A 53 -14.12 -0.02 -13.41
CA ALA A 53 -13.73 -0.35 -12.05
C ALA A 53 -12.22 -0.14 -11.85
N LYS A 54 -11.40 -0.48 -12.85
CA LYS A 54 -9.96 -0.15 -12.85
C LYS A 54 -9.73 1.36 -12.75
N LEU A 55 -10.46 2.17 -13.52
CA LEU A 55 -10.33 3.63 -13.47
C LEU A 55 -10.74 4.19 -12.10
N ARG A 56 -11.84 3.69 -11.51
CA ARG A 56 -12.24 4.06 -10.14
C ARG A 56 -11.16 3.69 -9.11
N LEU A 57 -10.60 2.48 -9.22
CA LEU A 57 -9.53 2.01 -8.35
C LEU A 57 -8.25 2.85 -8.51
N VAL A 58 -7.89 3.22 -9.74
CA VAL A 58 -6.74 4.11 -10.02
C VAL A 58 -6.91 5.46 -9.32
N GLU A 59 -8.09 6.08 -9.38
CA GLU A 59 -8.35 7.34 -8.67
C GLU A 59 -8.25 7.20 -7.15
N GLU A 60 -8.77 6.11 -6.58
CA GLU A 60 -8.65 5.83 -5.16
C GLU A 60 -7.19 5.62 -4.74
N ILE A 61 -6.43 4.82 -5.50
CA ILE A 61 -5.01 4.58 -5.29
C ILE A 61 -4.22 5.89 -5.39
N LYS A 62 -4.53 6.77 -6.35
CA LYS A 62 -3.90 8.09 -6.49
C LYS A 62 -4.09 8.95 -5.26
N ASN A 63 -5.31 8.97 -4.70
CA ASN A 63 -5.61 9.74 -3.50
C ASN A 63 -4.87 9.19 -2.27
N ARG A 64 -4.84 7.86 -2.12
CA ARG A 64 -4.05 7.19 -1.07
C ARG A 64 -2.56 7.42 -1.22
N ALA A 65 -2.02 7.40 -2.44
CA ALA A 65 -0.61 7.63 -2.70
C ALA A 65 -0.19 9.06 -2.31
N LYS A 66 -1.03 10.06 -2.61
CA LYS A 66 -0.83 11.45 -2.14
C LYS A 66 -0.84 11.52 -0.61
N GLY A 67 -1.75 10.80 0.04
CA GLY A 67 -1.81 10.69 1.50
C GLY A 67 -0.54 10.05 2.09
N ALA A 68 -0.10 8.92 1.55
CA ALA A 68 1.12 8.23 1.96
C ALA A 68 2.36 9.14 1.77
N PHE A 69 2.45 9.85 0.64
CA PHE A 69 3.50 10.82 0.38
C PHE A 69 3.51 11.96 1.42
N ALA A 70 2.34 12.52 1.75
CA ALA A 70 2.21 13.56 2.76
C ALA A 70 2.60 13.06 4.17
N GLN A 71 2.35 11.78 4.46
CA GLN A 71 2.76 11.11 5.70
C GLN A 71 4.24 10.70 5.71
N LYS A 72 5.00 10.97 4.65
CA LYS A 72 6.38 10.51 4.43
C LYS A 72 6.54 8.98 4.38
N ASP A 73 5.45 8.25 4.15
CA ASP A 73 5.47 6.81 3.89
C ASP A 73 5.79 6.58 2.41
N MET A 74 7.07 6.82 2.07
CA MET A 74 7.58 6.67 0.71
C MET A 74 7.48 5.22 0.19
N PRO A 75 7.77 4.16 0.98
CA PRO A 75 7.61 2.78 0.52
C PRO A 75 6.17 2.46 0.08
N SER A 76 5.17 2.85 0.87
CA SER A 76 3.77 2.63 0.50
C SER A 76 3.36 3.47 -0.71
N ALA A 77 3.82 4.72 -0.79
CA ALA A 77 3.54 5.57 -1.94
C ALA A 77 4.10 4.99 -3.25
N GLU A 78 5.30 4.40 -3.22
CA GLU A 78 5.91 3.76 -4.39
C GLU A 78 5.04 2.60 -4.90
N LEU A 79 4.58 1.74 -3.99
CA LEU A 79 3.74 0.59 -4.32
C LEU A 79 2.39 1.04 -4.90
N LEU A 80 1.76 2.05 -4.29
CA LEU A 80 0.50 2.59 -4.78
C LEU A 80 0.63 3.20 -6.18
N TYR A 81 1.65 4.04 -6.41
CA TYR A 81 1.88 4.57 -7.76
C TYR A 81 2.22 3.46 -8.76
N GLY A 82 2.94 2.43 -8.34
CA GLY A 82 3.18 1.22 -9.13
C GLY A 82 1.89 0.56 -9.60
N LYS A 83 1.01 0.21 -8.66
CA LYS A 83 -0.28 -0.42 -8.95
C LYS A 83 -1.17 0.44 -9.85
N ALA A 84 -1.21 1.76 -9.62
CA ALA A 84 -1.97 2.67 -10.49
C ALA A 84 -1.46 2.65 -11.94
N ILE A 85 -0.14 2.64 -12.13
CA ILE A 85 0.47 2.54 -13.46
C ILE A 85 0.17 1.18 -14.11
N GLU A 86 0.27 0.08 -13.37
CA GLU A 86 -0.04 -1.26 -13.90
C GLU A 86 -1.49 -1.39 -14.38
N LEU A 87 -2.45 -0.86 -13.60
CA LEU A 87 -3.86 -0.84 -13.98
C LEU A 87 -4.08 0.00 -15.24
N LEU A 88 -3.43 1.14 -15.34
CA LEU A 88 -3.49 2.04 -16.50
C LEU A 88 -2.81 1.46 -17.74
N ASP A 89 -1.67 0.79 -17.60
CA ASP A 89 -0.99 0.11 -18.71
C ASP A 89 -1.82 -1.06 -19.25
N SER A 90 -2.69 -1.65 -18.43
CA SER A 90 -3.68 -2.64 -18.88
C SER A 90 -4.83 -2.03 -19.71
N LEU A 91 -4.99 -0.70 -19.68
CA LEU A 91 -6.03 0.03 -20.38
C LEU A 91 -5.46 0.74 -21.62
N PRO A 92 -5.95 0.43 -22.83
CA PRO A 92 -5.41 1.01 -24.06
C PRO A 92 -5.61 2.53 -24.08
N GLY A 93 -4.51 3.27 -24.29
CA GLY A 93 -4.53 4.73 -24.43
C GLY A 93 -4.75 5.51 -23.12
N LYS A 94 -4.66 4.85 -21.96
CA LYS A 94 -4.83 5.49 -20.65
C LYS A 94 -3.50 5.52 -19.90
N ALA A 95 -2.54 6.30 -20.35
CA ALA A 95 -1.28 6.53 -19.63
C ALA A 95 -1.23 7.95 -19.07
N GLU A 96 -0.84 8.11 -17.80
CA GLU A 96 -0.75 9.41 -17.15
C GLU A 96 0.70 9.78 -16.80
N ALA A 97 1.26 10.76 -17.50
CA ALA A 97 2.59 11.32 -17.21
C ALA A 97 2.78 11.74 -15.72
N PRO A 98 1.78 12.37 -15.05
CA PRO A 98 1.91 12.75 -13.64
C PRO A 98 2.22 11.58 -12.70
N LEU A 99 1.72 10.36 -12.96
CA LEU A 99 1.98 9.20 -12.11
C LEU A 99 3.44 8.79 -12.14
N PHE A 100 4.03 8.73 -13.33
CA PHE A 100 5.46 8.43 -13.49
C PHE A 100 6.32 9.51 -12.82
N SER A 101 5.98 10.79 -12.99
CA SER A 101 6.71 11.87 -12.30
C SER A 101 6.60 11.79 -10.78
N ASN A 102 5.42 11.47 -10.25
CA ASN A 102 5.22 11.34 -8.80
C ASN A 102 5.98 10.12 -8.25
N ARG A 103 5.91 8.96 -8.93
CA ARG A 103 6.69 7.76 -8.56
C ARG A 103 8.20 8.02 -8.62
N SER A 104 8.66 8.76 -9.62
CA SER A 104 10.04 9.23 -9.72
C SER A 104 10.46 10.05 -8.47
N MET A 105 9.59 10.91 -7.93
CA MET A 105 9.89 11.62 -6.65
C MET A 105 10.13 10.64 -5.52
N VAL A 106 9.19 9.72 -5.38
CA VAL A 106 9.17 8.79 -4.26
C VAL A 106 10.42 7.93 -4.32
N ARG A 107 10.80 7.47 -5.51
CA ARG A 107 12.03 6.72 -5.74
C ARG A 107 13.29 7.51 -5.44
N LEU A 108 13.36 8.80 -5.80
CA LEU A 108 14.47 9.67 -5.38
C LEU A 108 14.57 9.79 -3.85
N ASN A 109 13.44 9.92 -3.15
CA ASN A 109 13.41 9.96 -1.68
C ASN A 109 13.82 8.62 -1.04
N LEU A 110 13.64 7.50 -1.75
CA LEU A 110 14.09 6.18 -1.35
C LEU A 110 15.53 5.86 -1.82
N SER A 111 16.25 6.85 -2.38
CA SER A 111 17.58 6.68 -2.97
C SER A 111 17.63 5.64 -4.11
N LYS A 112 16.51 5.37 -4.76
CA LYS A 112 16.38 4.50 -5.95
C LYS A 112 16.50 5.33 -7.23
N VAL A 113 17.70 5.85 -7.48
CA VAL A 113 17.96 6.87 -8.51
C VAL A 113 17.70 6.33 -9.92
N GLU A 114 18.13 5.10 -10.20
CA GLU A 114 17.98 4.46 -11.52
C GLU A 114 16.50 4.30 -11.88
N GLY A 115 15.70 3.79 -10.95
CA GLY A 115 14.25 3.63 -11.13
C GLY A 115 13.53 4.98 -11.27
N ALA A 116 14.04 6.03 -10.61
CA ALA A 116 13.50 7.38 -10.76
C ALA A 116 13.81 7.99 -12.14
N LEU A 117 14.99 7.72 -12.68
CA LEU A 117 15.39 8.17 -14.01
C LEU A 117 14.55 7.51 -15.10
N GLU A 118 14.30 6.21 -15.00
CA GLU A 118 13.44 5.49 -15.94
C GLU A 118 12.00 6.01 -15.91
N ASP A 119 11.46 6.28 -14.71
CA ASP A 119 10.14 6.91 -14.58
C ASP A 119 10.10 8.31 -15.19
N ALA A 120 11.13 9.12 -14.98
CA ALA A 120 11.21 10.46 -15.57
C ALA A 120 11.30 10.41 -17.11
N LYS A 121 12.04 9.45 -17.66
CA LYS A 121 12.08 9.21 -19.12
C LYS A 121 10.71 8.80 -19.64
N ARG A 122 10.03 7.85 -18.97
CA ARG A 122 8.70 7.37 -19.38
C ARG A 122 7.65 8.48 -19.30
N CYS A 123 7.71 9.31 -18.26
CA CYS A 123 6.91 10.52 -18.13
C CYS A 123 7.03 11.43 -19.35
N LEU A 124 8.26 11.70 -19.81
CA LEU A 124 8.53 12.57 -20.95
C LEU A 124 8.21 11.91 -22.30
N GLN A 125 8.15 10.58 -22.37
CA GLN A 125 7.64 9.88 -23.56
C GLN A 125 6.13 10.05 -23.71
N ILE A 126 5.40 10.10 -22.59
CA ILE A 126 3.93 10.29 -22.59
C ILE A 126 3.59 11.76 -22.84
N ASP A 127 4.23 12.66 -22.10
CA ASP A 127 4.06 14.10 -22.25
C ASP A 127 5.44 14.79 -22.26
N PRO A 128 6.00 15.06 -23.45
CA PRO A 128 7.27 15.77 -23.60
C PRO A 128 7.26 17.20 -23.02
N GLY A 129 6.07 17.81 -22.90
CA GLY A 129 5.88 19.14 -22.35
C GLY A 129 5.81 19.17 -20.81
N PHE A 130 5.85 18.01 -20.15
CA PHE A 130 5.69 17.95 -18.71
C PHE A 130 6.92 18.49 -17.97
N VAL A 131 6.86 19.78 -17.61
CA VAL A 131 7.97 20.53 -16.96
C VAL A 131 8.51 19.80 -15.73
N LYS A 132 7.63 19.23 -14.90
CA LYS A 132 8.05 18.46 -13.72
C LYS A 132 8.83 17.21 -14.10
N GLY A 133 8.52 16.58 -15.23
CA GLY A 133 9.23 15.41 -15.76
C GLY A 133 10.69 15.73 -16.07
N HIS A 134 10.96 16.85 -16.75
CA HIS A 134 12.33 17.33 -17.00
C HIS A 134 13.08 17.60 -15.71
N HIS A 135 12.43 18.26 -14.75
CA HIS A 135 13.02 18.52 -13.43
C HIS A 135 13.33 17.24 -12.64
N ARG A 136 12.52 16.18 -12.79
CA ARG A 136 12.81 14.88 -12.15
C ARG A 136 13.95 14.14 -12.83
N LYS A 137 14.00 14.18 -14.16
CA LYS A 137 15.12 13.63 -14.92
C LYS A 137 16.43 14.28 -14.51
N ALA A 138 16.46 15.60 -14.37
CA ALA A 138 17.65 16.34 -13.95
C ALA A 138 18.10 16.00 -12.52
N GLN A 139 17.17 15.72 -11.60
CA GLN A 139 17.52 15.28 -10.24
C GLN A 139 18.01 13.83 -10.15
N ALA A 140 17.71 13.01 -11.16
CA ALA A 140 18.09 11.60 -11.20
C ALA A 140 19.37 11.33 -11.99
N LEU A 141 20.05 12.39 -12.44
CA LEU A 141 21.34 12.38 -13.14
C LEU A 141 22.41 12.96 -12.23
#